data_AF-A0A1U7ZZ05-F1
#
_entry.id   AF-A0A1U7ZZ05-F1
#
_cell.length_a   1.000
_cell.length_b   1.000
_cell.length_c   1.000
_cell.angle_alpha   90.00
_cell.angle_beta   90.00
_cell.angle_gamma   90.00
#
_symmetry.space_group_name_H-M   'P 1'
#
loop_
_entity.id
_entity.type
_entity.pdbx_description
1 polymer ?
#
loop_
_entity_poly.entity_id
_entity_poly.type
_entity_poly.pdbx_seq_one_letter_code
_entity_poly.pdbx_strand_id
1 'polypeptide(L)'
;MLSVLRVHLPSDIPIVGCELTPYVLLRRPDGSITTDDVPESVPLDGFYLRYKWFRIQSDRKVAICSIHPSEQATLQCLGCVKAKIPVAKSYHCSPRCFSDAWQHHRILHDRAASAVNENGAEEEELFGRFNNSGSGVINTSLSGSTSSMGQSQNLNNGSAPLYPAAITERSGGETWFEVGRSKTYTPTADDIGHVLKFECAAVDAESKLPVGHVNTIMTSRVIPAPSPTPRRLIPVSGIDMMGHLDSDGRSASSGTFTVLSYNILSDVYATNESYSYCPSWALSWPYRRQNLLREIVGCRADILCLQEVQSDHFEEFFSPELEKHGYQALYKKKTSEVYNGSPYAIDGCATFFRRDRFSHVKKYEVEFNKAAQSLTDAVVPSAQKKTALNRLLKDNVALIAVLEAKFIADKRQLFCVANTHVNVHPDLKDVKLWQVHTLLKGLEKIAVSADIPMLVCGDFNSVPGSAPHSLLAMGKVDPMHPDLAVDPLGILRPASKLTHQLPLVSAYSSFARMGVGLGLEQHRRRMDPTTNEPLFTNCTRDFIGTLDYIFYTADSLTVESLLELLDEESLRKETALPSPEWSSDHIALLAEFRCKPRTRR
;
A
#
# COMPACT_ATOMS: atom_id res chain seq x y z
N MET A 1 13.81 -41.58 6.93
CA MET A 1 13.51 -40.81 8.15
C MET A 1 13.20 -39.37 7.75
N LEU A 2 12.22 -38.73 8.39
CA LEU A 2 11.93 -37.32 8.17
C LEU A 2 13.15 -36.47 8.54
N SER A 3 13.60 -35.59 7.65
CA SER A 3 14.74 -34.71 7.94
C SER A 3 14.55 -33.33 7.31
N VAL A 4 15.03 -32.31 8.02
CA VAL A 4 15.03 -30.92 7.56
C VAL A 4 16.32 -30.69 6.76
N LEU A 5 16.18 -30.39 5.47
CA LEU A 5 17.30 -30.19 4.56
C LEU A 5 17.80 -28.74 4.56
N ARG A 6 16.86 -27.79 4.60
CA ARG A 6 17.16 -26.37 4.53
C ARG A 6 16.05 -25.57 5.20
N VAL A 7 16.45 -24.52 5.89
CA VAL A 7 15.54 -23.48 6.35
C VAL A 7 16.08 -22.15 5.82
N HIS A 8 15.20 -21.23 5.43
CA HIS A 8 15.55 -19.81 5.25
C HIS A 8 14.35 -18.91 5.51
N LEU A 9 14.61 -17.63 5.78
CA LEU A 9 13.57 -16.60 5.81
C LEU A 9 13.51 -15.88 4.45
N PRO A 10 12.34 -15.41 4.00
CA PRO A 10 12.23 -14.57 2.80
C PRO A 10 12.91 -13.20 2.98
N SER A 11 12.87 -12.66 4.19
CA SER A 11 13.60 -11.46 4.59
C SER A 11 14.23 -11.69 5.96
N ASP A 12 15.45 -11.21 6.14
CA ASP A 12 16.18 -11.25 7.40
C ASP A 12 15.80 -10.11 8.34
N ILE A 13 15.14 -9.05 7.87
CA ILE A 13 14.74 -7.88 8.68
C ILE A 13 13.27 -7.99 9.10
N PRO A 14 12.99 -8.39 10.35
CA PRO A 14 11.63 -8.49 10.86
C PRO A 14 11.01 -7.12 11.14
N ILE A 15 9.76 -6.95 10.71
CA ILE A 15 8.97 -5.74 10.93
C ILE A 15 7.86 -6.03 11.92
N VAL A 16 7.63 -5.14 12.89
CA VAL A 16 6.51 -5.27 13.82
C VAL A 16 5.18 -5.38 13.05
N GLY A 17 4.37 -6.37 13.43
CA GLY A 17 3.07 -6.65 12.81
C GLY A 17 3.13 -7.35 11.45
N CYS A 18 4.32 -7.66 10.92
CA CYS A 18 4.48 -8.40 9.67
C CYS A 18 4.89 -9.85 9.97
N GLU A 19 4.05 -10.80 9.57
CA GLU A 19 4.29 -12.22 9.82
C GLU A 19 5.55 -12.73 9.10
N LEU A 20 6.44 -13.37 9.86
CA LEU A 20 7.59 -14.11 9.36
C LEU A 20 7.15 -15.54 9.04
N THR A 21 7.36 -15.95 7.79
CA THR A 21 7.04 -17.31 7.32
C THR A 21 8.30 -18.01 6.84
N PRO A 22 8.95 -18.84 7.70
CA PRO A 22 10.12 -19.60 7.30
C PRO A 22 9.81 -20.60 6.20
N TYR A 23 10.66 -20.63 5.17
CA TYR A 23 10.69 -21.69 4.19
C TYR A 23 11.43 -22.89 4.79
N VAL A 24 10.79 -24.06 4.79
CA VAL A 24 11.34 -25.30 5.34
C VAL A 24 11.30 -26.36 4.25
N LEU A 25 12.47 -26.81 3.81
CA LEU A 25 12.62 -27.90 2.84
C LEU A 25 12.89 -29.21 3.57
N LEU A 26 12.10 -30.23 3.27
CA LEU A 26 12.10 -31.51 3.97
C LEU A 26 12.44 -32.64 3.01
N ARG A 27 13.07 -33.68 3.56
CA ARG A 27 13.12 -35.01 2.94
C ARG A 27 12.23 -35.96 3.74
N ARG A 28 11.24 -36.54 3.06
CA ARG A 28 10.33 -37.55 3.62
C ARG A 28 11.03 -38.91 3.73
N PRO A 29 10.47 -39.84 4.53
CA PRO A 29 11.01 -41.20 4.66
C PRO A 29 11.11 -41.98 3.34
N ASP A 30 10.21 -41.73 2.39
CA ASP A 30 10.20 -42.28 1.03
C ASP A 30 11.27 -41.66 0.10
N GLY A 31 12.06 -40.70 0.59
CA GLY A 31 13.09 -39.99 -0.15
C GLY A 31 12.61 -38.77 -0.93
N SER A 32 11.30 -38.53 -1.00
CA SER A 32 10.73 -37.35 -1.69
C SER A 32 11.09 -36.05 -0.97
N ILE A 33 11.21 -34.97 -1.74
CA ILE A 33 11.50 -33.62 -1.22
C ILE A 33 10.24 -32.78 -1.30
N THR A 34 9.86 -32.13 -0.19
CA THR A 34 8.66 -31.30 -0.10
C THR A 34 8.87 -30.09 0.79
N THR A 35 7.96 -29.13 0.71
CA THR A 35 7.83 -27.98 1.63
C THR A 35 6.60 -28.07 2.52
N ASP A 36 5.77 -29.11 2.33
CA ASP A 36 4.57 -29.36 3.12
C ASP A 36 4.94 -29.57 4.59
N ASP A 37 4.18 -28.93 5.48
CA ASP A 37 4.36 -29.12 6.91
C ASP A 37 3.97 -30.54 7.34
N VAL A 38 4.57 -31.01 8.44
CA VAL A 38 4.25 -32.29 9.08
C VAL A 38 3.90 -32.00 10.55
N PRO A 39 2.63 -31.69 10.86
CA PRO A 39 2.23 -31.26 12.19
C PRO A 39 2.20 -32.43 13.19
N GLU A 40 2.30 -32.13 14.49
CA GLU A 40 2.19 -33.13 15.57
C GLU A 40 0.87 -33.92 15.54
N SER A 41 -0.21 -33.29 15.07
CA SER A 41 -1.53 -33.92 14.95
C SER A 41 -1.59 -34.99 13.85
N VAL A 42 -0.68 -34.96 12.87
CA VAL A 42 -0.62 -35.89 11.74
C VAL A 42 0.85 -36.25 11.47
N PRO A 43 1.49 -37.04 12.36
CA PRO A 43 2.89 -37.40 12.22
C PRO A 43 3.10 -38.33 11.01
N LEU A 44 4.18 -38.12 10.28
CA LEU A 44 4.60 -38.94 9.15
C LEU A 44 5.61 -39.99 9.61
N ASP A 45 5.24 -41.27 9.50
CA ASP A 45 6.03 -42.41 10.01
C ASP A 45 6.49 -42.25 11.46
N GLY A 46 5.62 -41.68 12.31
CA GLY A 46 5.93 -41.42 13.71
C GLY A 46 6.79 -40.17 13.95
N PHE A 47 7.05 -39.35 12.94
CA PHE A 47 7.82 -38.10 13.09
C PHE A 47 6.98 -36.87 12.73
N TYR A 48 7.24 -35.75 13.41
CA TYR A 48 6.61 -34.46 13.11
C TYR A 48 7.62 -33.32 13.21
N LEU A 49 7.27 -32.14 12.73
CA LEU A 49 8.08 -30.93 12.86
C LEU A 49 7.68 -30.13 14.09
N ARG A 50 8.68 -29.71 14.84
CA ARG A 50 8.52 -28.78 15.96
C ARG A 50 9.23 -27.48 15.65
N TYR A 51 8.53 -26.39 15.93
CA TYR A 51 8.99 -25.03 15.72
C TYR A 51 9.13 -24.30 17.04
N LYS A 52 10.15 -23.45 17.13
CA LYS A 52 10.31 -22.52 18.25
C LYS A 52 10.85 -21.19 17.76
N TRP A 53 10.35 -20.12 18.37
CA TRP A 53 10.85 -18.78 18.20
C TRP A 53 11.38 -18.29 19.52
N PHE A 54 12.55 -17.65 19.49
CA PHE A 54 13.17 -17.05 20.65
C PHE A 54 13.54 -15.60 20.38
N ARG A 55 13.45 -14.78 21.42
CA ARG A 55 13.98 -13.42 21.45
C ARG A 55 15.22 -13.36 22.33
N ILE A 56 16.27 -12.70 21.84
CA ILE A 56 17.44 -12.43 22.67
C ILE A 56 17.13 -11.35 23.72
N GLN A 57 17.36 -11.64 25.00
CA GLN A 57 17.45 -10.63 26.05
C GLN A 57 18.90 -10.18 26.13
N SER A 58 19.19 -9.08 25.45
CA SER A 58 20.45 -8.36 25.58
C SER A 58 20.30 -7.34 26.71
N ASP A 59 21.06 -7.47 27.80
CA ASP A 59 21.17 -6.41 28.83
C ASP A 59 21.79 -5.11 28.27
N ARG A 60 22.39 -5.20 27.08
CA ARG A 60 22.80 -4.03 26.30
C ARG A 60 21.60 -3.57 25.48
N LYS A 61 20.93 -2.49 25.89
CA LYS A 61 20.09 -1.69 24.99
C LYS A 61 21.02 -1.12 23.91
N VAL A 62 21.20 -1.88 22.83
CA VAL A 62 21.99 -1.45 21.68
C VAL A 62 21.09 -0.52 20.88
N ALA A 63 21.40 0.78 20.91
CA ALA A 63 20.79 1.72 19.99
C ALA A 63 21.06 1.26 18.54
N ILE A 64 20.05 1.33 17.69
CA ILE A 64 20.14 0.92 16.28
C ILE A 64 20.19 2.15 15.38
N CYS A 65 20.91 2.04 14.27
CA CYS A 65 21.00 3.13 13.32
C CYS A 65 19.65 3.37 12.65
N SER A 66 19.22 4.63 12.59
CA SER A 66 17.94 5.02 11.97
C SER A 66 17.94 4.85 10.45
N ILE A 67 19.11 4.81 9.83
CA ILE A 67 19.31 4.69 8.37
C ILE A 67 19.63 3.25 7.98
N HIS A 68 20.36 2.54 8.83
CA HIS A 68 20.81 1.16 8.62
C HIS A 68 20.31 0.29 9.77
N PRO A 69 19.04 -0.15 9.77
CA PRO A 69 18.44 -0.76 10.95
C PRO A 69 19.04 -2.12 11.36
N SER A 70 19.84 -2.73 10.48
CA SER A 70 20.68 -3.90 10.75
C SER A 70 21.94 -3.57 11.55
N GLU A 71 22.35 -2.31 11.59
CA GLU A 71 23.61 -1.87 12.19
C GLU A 71 23.41 -1.27 13.58
N GLN A 72 24.32 -1.61 14.48
CA GLN A 72 24.41 -0.96 15.79
C GLN A 72 24.76 0.52 15.62
N ALA A 73 23.99 1.39 16.27
CA ALA A 73 24.34 2.79 16.38
C ALA A 73 25.60 2.96 17.23
N THR A 74 26.55 3.70 16.67
CA THR A 74 27.76 4.13 17.36
C THR A 74 27.69 5.62 17.72
N LEU A 75 26.69 6.33 17.18
CA LEU A 75 26.51 7.77 17.29
C LEU A 75 25.06 8.12 17.59
N GLN A 76 24.87 9.21 18.33
CA GLN A 76 23.57 9.83 18.54
C GLN A 76 23.66 11.33 18.26
N CYS A 77 22.75 11.87 17.45
CA CYS A 77 22.65 13.29 17.23
C CYS A 77 21.94 13.97 18.40
N LEU A 78 22.70 14.73 19.19
CA LEU A 78 22.17 15.51 20.31
C LEU A 78 21.20 16.61 19.88
N GLY A 79 21.31 17.12 18.65
CA GLY A 79 20.35 18.09 18.11
C GLY A 79 18.96 17.49 17.98
N CYS A 80 18.86 16.23 17.53
CA CYS A 80 17.58 15.52 17.44
C CYS A 80 16.93 15.34 18.81
N VAL A 81 17.75 14.96 19.81
CA VAL A 81 17.30 14.78 21.19
C VAL A 81 16.79 16.10 21.77
N LYS A 82 17.53 17.20 21.58
CA LYS A 82 17.13 18.53 22.04
C LYS A 82 15.85 19.03 21.38
N ALA A 83 15.67 18.71 20.10
CA ALA A 83 14.49 19.06 19.31
C ALA A 83 13.28 18.14 19.56
N LYS A 84 13.33 17.23 20.55
CA LYS A 84 12.28 16.26 20.89
C LYS A 84 11.85 15.37 19.70
N ILE A 85 12.72 15.18 18.72
CA ILE A 85 12.49 14.23 17.63
C ILE A 85 12.60 12.81 18.20
N PRO A 86 11.80 11.83 17.74
CA PRO A 86 11.83 10.47 18.27
C PRO A 86 13.26 9.94 18.38
N VAL A 87 13.63 9.47 19.58
CA VAL A 87 15.01 9.06 19.90
C VAL A 87 15.55 8.00 18.92
N ALA A 88 14.68 7.11 18.42
CA ALA A 88 15.05 6.14 17.40
C ALA A 88 15.58 6.77 16.09
N LYS A 89 15.14 7.98 15.73
CA LYS A 89 15.63 8.73 14.56
C LYS A 89 16.94 9.48 14.81
N SER A 90 17.42 9.49 16.06
CA SER A 90 18.65 10.22 16.44
C SER A 90 19.93 9.41 16.30
N TYR A 91 19.84 8.12 15.99
CA TYR A 91 20.95 7.17 16.08
C TYR A 91 21.56 6.82 14.73
N HIS A 92 22.89 6.70 14.65
CA HIS A 92 23.62 6.39 13.40
C HIS A 92 24.74 5.37 13.64
N CYS A 93 24.98 4.46 12.69
CA CYS A 93 25.99 3.40 12.83
C CYS A 93 27.43 3.84 12.59
N SER A 94 27.65 4.99 11.94
CA SER A 94 28.98 5.53 11.68
C SER A 94 28.96 7.03 11.40
N PRO A 95 30.09 7.74 11.54
CA PRO A 95 30.18 9.17 11.21
C PRO A 95 29.82 9.44 9.75
N ARG A 96 30.17 8.50 8.86
CA ARG A 96 29.80 8.56 7.45
C ARG A 96 28.28 8.44 7.27
N CYS A 97 27.64 7.46 7.89
CA CYS A 97 26.18 7.33 7.90
C CYS A 97 25.49 8.60 8.42
N PHE A 98 26.01 9.21 9.49
CA PHE A 98 25.49 10.47 10.01
C PHE A 98 25.67 11.64 9.02
N SER A 99 26.87 11.76 8.44
CA SER A 99 27.18 12.81 7.45
C SER A 99 26.34 12.68 6.18
N ASP A 100 26.19 11.47 5.66
CA ASP A 100 25.39 11.17 4.48
C ASP A 100 23.90 11.46 4.75
N ALA A 101 23.43 11.21 5.99
CA ALA A 101 22.07 11.51 6.42
C ALA A 101 21.84 12.95 6.93
N TRP A 102 22.89 13.78 7.03
CA TRP A 102 22.83 15.07 7.74
C TRP A 102 21.82 16.03 7.14
N GLN A 103 21.65 16.03 5.82
CA GLN A 103 20.68 16.90 5.15
C GLN A 103 19.24 16.61 5.58
N HIS A 104 18.87 15.33 5.69
CA HIS A 104 17.56 14.89 6.22
C HIS A 104 17.42 15.20 7.70
N HIS A 105 18.50 14.98 8.45
CA HIS A 105 18.55 15.23 9.87
C HIS A 105 18.35 16.72 10.20
N ARG A 106 18.93 17.62 9.39
CA ARG A 106 18.74 19.07 9.49
C ARG A 106 17.28 19.46 9.23
N ILE A 107 16.62 18.88 8.23
CA ILE A 107 15.20 19.16 7.96
C ILE A 107 14.31 18.74 9.14
N LEU A 108 14.60 17.61 9.78
CA LEU A 108 13.87 17.21 10.99
C LEU A 108 14.04 18.25 12.10
N HIS A 109 15.25 18.79 12.27
CA HIS A 109 15.52 19.86 13.24
C HIS A 109 14.79 21.16 12.87
N ASP A 110 14.80 21.55 11.60
CA ASP A 110 14.12 22.75 11.10
C ASP A 110 12.60 22.66 11.28
N ARG A 111 12.01 21.48 11.03
CA ARG A 111 10.58 21.20 11.27
C ARG A 111 10.25 21.24 12.76
N ALA A 112 11.06 20.62 13.59
CA ALA A 112 10.87 20.64 15.04
C ALA A 112 10.99 22.06 15.60
N ALA A 113 11.96 22.85 15.11
CA ALA A 113 12.11 24.26 15.48
C ALA A 113 10.93 25.12 15.03
N SER A 114 10.40 24.87 13.82
CA SER A 114 9.20 25.56 13.31
C SER A 114 7.95 25.23 14.14
N ALA A 115 7.79 23.97 14.56
CA ALA A 115 6.69 23.54 15.42
C ALA A 115 6.78 24.11 16.85
N VAL A 116 7.98 24.46 17.34
CA VAL A 116 8.16 25.17 18.61
C VAL A 116 7.83 26.66 18.46
N ASN A 117 8.12 27.26 17.31
CA ASN A 117 7.80 28.67 17.04
C ASN A 117 6.29 28.91 16.82
N GLU A 118 5.53 27.91 16.35
CA GLU A 118 4.06 27.99 16.25
C GLU A 118 3.35 27.72 17.61
N ASN A 119 4.01 27.03 18.53
CA ASN A 119 3.49 26.70 19.87
C ASN A 119 4.15 27.52 21.00
N GLY A 120 4.83 28.62 20.65
CA GLY A 120 5.59 29.47 21.57
C GLY A 120 4.73 30.39 22.44
N ALA A 121 3.73 29.83 23.13
CA ALA A 121 3.16 30.41 24.33
C ALA A 121 2.61 29.26 25.17
N GLU A 122 3.15 29.13 26.38
CA GLU A 122 2.75 28.25 27.49
C GLU A 122 3.78 27.17 27.89
N GLU A 123 4.22 27.33 29.14
CA GLU A 123 4.94 26.39 30.01
C GLU A 123 6.47 26.34 29.94
N GLU A 124 7.08 27.38 30.52
CA GLU A 124 8.34 27.26 31.26
C GLU A 124 8.00 27.20 32.77
N GLU A 125 8.29 26.06 33.41
CA GLU A 125 8.58 25.82 34.85
C GLU A 125 8.05 24.44 35.29
N LEU A 126 8.95 23.48 35.59
CA LEU A 126 9.00 22.68 36.84
C LEU A 126 10.06 21.54 36.75
N PHE A 127 11.25 21.77 37.33
CA PHE A 127 12.25 20.80 37.86
C PHE A 127 12.80 19.66 36.96
N GLY A 128 14.07 19.25 36.97
CA GLY A 128 15.24 19.53 37.81
C GLY A 128 16.40 18.62 37.37
N ARG A 129 17.62 19.17 37.43
CA ARG A 129 18.92 18.61 36.97
C ARG A 129 19.31 17.28 37.62
N PHE A 130 20.08 16.45 36.91
CA PHE A 130 21.31 15.85 37.46
C PHE A 130 22.38 15.65 36.37
N ASN A 131 23.57 16.16 36.66
CA ASN A 131 24.80 16.02 35.89
C ASN A 131 25.64 14.87 36.46
N ASN A 132 26.47 14.33 35.59
CA ASN A 132 27.51 13.31 35.77
C ASN A 132 28.51 13.61 36.91
N SER A 133 29.00 12.58 37.63
CA SER A 133 30.44 12.29 37.95
C SER A 133 30.64 11.32 39.13
N GLY A 134 31.53 10.34 38.94
CA GLY A 134 32.65 10.09 39.88
C GLY A 134 32.51 9.09 41.04
N SER A 135 33.18 7.95 40.87
CA SER A 135 33.91 7.08 41.83
C SER A 135 33.95 7.45 43.33
N GLY A 136 33.76 6.44 44.20
CA GLY A 136 34.18 6.50 45.61
C GLY A 136 33.65 5.36 46.48
N VAL A 137 34.55 4.48 46.93
CA VAL A 137 34.34 3.38 47.90
C VAL A 137 34.17 3.95 49.32
N ILE A 138 33.37 3.28 50.19
CA ILE A 138 33.68 2.88 51.60
C ILE A 138 32.41 2.31 52.29
N ASN A 139 32.61 1.18 52.99
CA ASN A 139 31.71 0.48 53.92
C ASN A 139 31.20 1.37 55.08
N THR A 140 29.99 1.11 55.59
CA THR A 140 29.75 0.62 56.97
C THR A 140 28.25 0.42 57.29
N SER A 141 28.04 -0.46 58.26
CA SER A 141 26.85 -1.17 58.74
C SER A 141 25.91 -0.42 59.70
N LEU A 142 24.81 -1.10 60.06
CA LEU A 142 23.88 -0.97 61.22
C LEU A 142 22.55 -0.27 60.88
N SER A 143 21.37 -0.91 60.83
CA SER A 143 20.59 -1.79 61.75
C SER A 143 19.53 -1.03 62.57
N GLY A 144 18.29 -1.53 62.58
CA GLY A 144 17.26 -1.29 63.61
C GLY A 144 15.97 -0.65 63.09
N SER A 145 14.91 -1.42 62.81
CA SER A 145 13.76 -1.70 63.73
C SER A 145 12.59 -0.72 63.51
N THR A 146 11.59 -1.11 62.71
CA THR A 146 10.27 -1.64 63.14
C THR A 146 9.44 -0.74 64.04
N SER A 147 8.34 -0.18 63.51
CA SER A 147 7.05 -0.16 64.21
C SER A 147 5.89 -0.14 63.20
N SER A 148 4.95 -1.03 63.46
CA SER A 148 3.74 -1.35 62.70
C SER A 148 2.51 -0.92 63.49
N MET A 149 1.46 -0.46 62.79
CA MET A 149 0.01 -0.57 63.08
C MET A 149 -0.69 0.67 62.47
N GLY A 150 -1.79 0.62 61.73
CA GLY A 150 -2.68 -0.45 61.26
C GLY A 150 -3.68 0.21 60.28
N GLN A 151 -3.79 -0.31 59.07
CA GLN A 151 -4.99 -0.97 58.51
C GLN A 151 -6.26 -0.11 58.34
N SER A 152 -6.59 0.18 57.08
CA SER A 152 -7.89 -0.19 56.49
C SER A 152 -7.75 -0.33 54.96
N GLN A 153 -8.14 -1.50 54.45
CA GLN A 153 -7.98 -1.99 53.07
C GLN A 153 -9.18 -1.63 52.17
N ASN A 154 -8.92 -1.44 50.86
CA ASN A 154 -9.50 -2.16 49.70
C ASN A 154 -9.32 -1.31 48.42
N LEU A 155 -8.45 -1.68 47.47
CA LEU A 155 -8.49 -2.74 46.44
C LEU A 155 -8.81 -2.15 45.05
N ASN A 156 -7.78 -1.97 44.20
CA ASN A 156 -7.67 -2.66 42.90
C ASN A 156 -6.33 -2.34 42.24
N ASN A 157 -5.38 -3.26 42.40
CA ASN A 157 -4.08 -3.27 41.75
C ASN A 157 -4.21 -4.00 40.40
N GLY A 158 -3.81 -3.34 39.31
CA GLY A 158 -3.69 -3.96 38.00
C GLY A 158 -2.61 -5.05 38.02
N SER A 159 -3.01 -6.27 37.72
CA SER A 159 -2.17 -7.46 37.62
C SER A 159 -1.14 -7.32 36.49
N ALA A 160 0.14 -7.49 36.83
CA ALA A 160 1.19 -7.77 35.86
C ALA A 160 0.91 -9.11 35.15
N PRO A 161 1.16 -9.23 33.83
CA PRO A 161 0.93 -10.47 33.12
C PRO A 161 1.90 -11.56 33.59
N LEU A 162 1.33 -12.64 34.13
CA LEU A 162 2.03 -13.89 34.43
C LEU A 162 2.27 -14.64 33.11
N TYR A 163 3.51 -14.63 32.63
CA TYR A 163 3.94 -15.53 31.55
C TYR A 163 4.18 -16.95 32.10
N PRO A 164 3.92 -18.02 31.32
CA PRO A 164 4.37 -19.37 31.67
C PRO A 164 5.89 -19.42 31.81
N ALA A 165 6.41 -20.25 32.71
CA ALA A 165 7.84 -20.42 32.98
C ALA A 165 8.65 -20.57 31.67
N ALA A 166 9.34 -19.50 31.27
CA ALA A 166 10.15 -19.48 30.06
C ALA A 166 11.39 -20.35 30.26
N ILE A 167 11.61 -21.29 29.34
CA ILE A 167 12.83 -22.09 29.29
C ILE A 167 13.94 -21.17 28.77
N THR A 168 14.79 -20.69 29.68
CA THR A 168 15.95 -19.86 29.35
C THR A 168 17.10 -20.73 28.86
N GLU A 169 17.49 -20.59 27.60
CA GLU A 169 18.75 -21.15 27.11
C GLU A 169 19.88 -20.13 27.35
N ARG A 170 20.92 -20.54 28.08
CA ARG A 170 22.18 -19.80 28.21
C ARG A 170 23.22 -20.46 27.32
N SER A 171 23.54 -19.82 26.20
CA SER A 171 24.67 -20.19 25.35
C SER A 171 25.51 -18.94 25.11
N GLY A 172 26.80 -18.99 25.43
CA GLY A 172 27.74 -17.89 25.13
C GLY A 172 27.57 -16.55 25.89
N GLY A 173 26.74 -16.48 26.94
CA GLY A 173 26.49 -15.24 27.70
C GLY A 173 25.25 -14.46 27.25
N GLU A 174 24.53 -14.95 26.26
CA GLU A 174 23.26 -14.39 25.79
C GLU A 174 22.09 -15.22 26.35
N THR A 175 21.02 -14.53 26.79
CA THR A 175 19.82 -15.19 27.32
C THR A 175 18.72 -15.17 26.27
N TRP A 176 18.19 -16.34 25.92
CA TRP A 176 17.10 -16.49 24.95
C TRP A 176 15.77 -16.82 25.63
N PHE A 177 14.70 -16.14 25.21
CA PHE A 177 13.34 -16.37 25.71
C PHE A 177 12.47 -16.90 24.59
N GLU A 178 11.80 -18.02 24.82
CA GLU A 178 10.82 -18.57 23.89
C GLU A 178 9.62 -17.62 23.77
N VAL A 179 9.34 -17.14 22.57
CA VAL A 179 8.24 -16.19 22.25
C VAL A 179 7.17 -16.83 21.36
N GLY A 180 7.41 -18.01 20.78
CA GLY A 180 6.43 -18.69 19.94
C GLY A 180 6.78 -20.15 19.66
N ARG A 181 5.75 -20.94 19.31
CA ARG A 181 5.87 -22.37 18.93
C ARG A 181 5.26 -22.70 17.56
N SER A 182 4.73 -21.70 16.88
CA SER A 182 4.18 -21.85 15.53
C SER A 182 5.30 -21.84 14.49
N LYS A 183 5.02 -22.37 13.30
CA LYS A 183 5.92 -22.24 12.14
C LYS A 183 6.19 -20.76 11.85
N THR A 184 5.13 -19.95 11.87
CA THR A 184 5.19 -18.50 11.67
C THR A 184 5.30 -17.74 12.98
N TYR A 185 5.76 -16.49 12.91
CA TYR A 185 5.78 -15.56 14.04
C TYR A 185 5.56 -14.13 13.58
N THR A 186 4.69 -13.38 14.25
CA THR A 186 4.47 -11.95 13.98
C THR A 186 5.16 -11.13 15.07
N PRO A 187 6.25 -10.40 14.75
CA PRO A 187 6.96 -9.60 15.73
C PRO A 187 6.06 -8.54 16.37
N THR A 188 6.23 -8.35 17.67
CA THR A 188 5.47 -7.41 18.51
C THR A 188 6.31 -6.17 18.83
N ALA A 189 5.69 -5.17 19.45
CA ALA A 189 6.42 -3.98 19.91
C ALA A 189 7.53 -4.32 20.92
N ASP A 190 7.35 -5.37 21.73
CA ASP A 190 8.35 -5.83 22.70
C ASP A 190 9.59 -6.45 22.03
N ASP A 191 9.48 -6.83 20.76
CA ASP A 191 10.58 -7.42 20.01
C ASP A 191 11.48 -6.36 19.35
N ILE A 192 11.05 -5.09 19.31
CA ILE A 192 11.79 -3.99 18.66
C ILE A 192 13.22 -3.91 19.20
N GLY A 193 14.19 -3.89 18.29
CA GLY A 193 15.62 -3.84 18.59
C GLY A 193 16.23 -5.18 19.00
N HIS A 194 15.43 -6.24 19.14
CA HIS A 194 15.91 -7.58 19.48
C HIS A 194 16.09 -8.45 18.23
N VAL A 195 17.04 -9.38 18.29
CA VAL A 195 17.16 -10.46 17.30
C VAL A 195 16.23 -11.59 17.69
N LEU A 196 15.53 -12.14 16.70
CA LEU A 196 14.74 -13.36 16.81
C LEU A 196 15.54 -14.56 16.27
N LYS A 197 15.47 -15.69 16.98
CA LYS A 197 15.98 -17.00 16.57
C LYS A 197 14.81 -17.92 16.26
N PHE A 198 14.77 -18.48 15.06
CA PHE A 198 13.87 -19.56 14.68
C PHE A 198 14.58 -20.90 14.79
N GLU A 199 13.91 -21.90 15.34
CA GLU A 199 14.39 -23.28 15.39
C GLU A 199 13.36 -24.23 14.79
N CYS A 200 13.85 -25.18 14.00
CA CYS A 200 13.07 -26.24 13.38
C CYS A 200 13.76 -27.59 13.56
N ALA A 201 13.04 -28.56 14.11
CA ALA A 201 13.54 -29.92 14.29
C ALA A 201 12.48 -30.95 13.91
N ALA A 202 12.92 -32.05 13.28
CA ALA A 202 12.12 -33.26 13.25
C ALA A 202 12.12 -33.88 14.65
N VAL A 203 10.97 -34.34 15.12
CA VAL A 203 10.77 -34.88 16.47
C VAL A 203 10.08 -36.23 16.34
N ASP A 204 10.56 -37.18 17.12
CA ASP A 204 9.93 -38.49 17.26
C ASP A 204 8.67 -38.38 18.13
N ALA A 205 7.55 -38.90 17.64
CA ALA A 205 6.24 -38.73 18.24
C ALA A 205 6.10 -39.43 19.60
N GLU A 206 6.86 -40.50 19.82
CA GLU A 206 6.81 -41.32 21.04
C GLU A 206 7.72 -40.75 22.13
N SER A 207 8.99 -40.55 21.83
CA SER A 207 9.99 -40.03 22.76
C SER A 207 9.88 -38.52 22.98
N LYS A 208 9.23 -37.78 22.08
CA LYS A 208 9.17 -36.30 22.03
C LYS A 208 10.55 -35.63 21.95
N LEU A 209 11.58 -36.39 21.57
CA LEU A 209 12.94 -35.90 21.41
C LEU A 209 13.22 -35.55 19.94
N PRO A 210 13.99 -34.47 19.70
CA PRO A 210 14.41 -34.13 18.35
C PRO A 210 15.31 -35.24 17.78
N VAL A 211 15.10 -35.56 16.51
CA VAL A 211 15.87 -36.53 15.74
C VAL A 211 16.68 -35.82 14.66
N GLY A 212 17.98 -36.11 14.60
CA GLY A 212 18.89 -35.44 13.68
C GLY A 212 19.26 -34.02 14.11
N HIS A 213 19.58 -33.17 13.13
CA HIS A 213 20.08 -31.81 13.35
C HIS A 213 18.93 -30.80 13.57
N VAL A 214 19.03 -29.99 14.63
CA VAL A 214 18.13 -28.85 14.87
C VAL A 214 18.58 -27.69 13.98
N ASN A 215 17.75 -27.30 13.02
CA ASN A 215 18.06 -26.19 12.12
C ASN A 215 17.69 -24.88 12.80
N THR A 216 18.61 -23.92 12.82
CA THR A 216 18.42 -22.62 13.46
C THR A 216 18.71 -21.48 12.49
N ILE A 217 17.97 -20.38 12.60
CA ILE A 217 18.16 -19.15 11.85
C ILE A 217 18.02 -17.97 12.77
N MET A 218 18.88 -16.97 12.60
CA MET A 218 18.78 -15.69 13.28
C MET A 218 18.34 -14.62 12.29
N THR A 219 17.52 -13.71 12.79
CA THR A 219 17.10 -12.50 12.08
C THR A 219 18.08 -11.34 12.33
N SER A 220 17.99 -10.30 11.52
CA SER A 220 18.36 -8.95 11.93
C SER A 220 17.45 -8.46 13.07
N ARG A 221 17.74 -7.29 13.64
CA ARG A 221 16.92 -6.74 14.73
C ARG A 221 15.52 -6.38 14.22
N VAL A 222 14.49 -6.60 15.04
CA VAL A 222 13.12 -6.17 14.72
C VAL A 222 13.06 -4.64 14.66
N ILE A 223 12.42 -4.11 13.62
CA ILE A 223 12.24 -2.68 13.42
C ILE A 223 10.76 -2.30 13.49
N PRO A 224 10.43 -1.08 13.96
CA PRO A 224 9.05 -0.60 13.90
C PRO A 224 8.60 -0.50 12.45
N ALA A 225 7.31 -0.73 12.20
CA ALA A 225 6.73 -0.49 10.89
C ALA A 225 6.81 1.03 10.55
N PRO A 226 7.36 1.41 9.39
CA PRO A 226 7.26 2.77 8.88
C PRO A 226 5.80 3.27 8.95
N SER A 227 5.68 4.56 9.24
CA SER A 227 4.38 5.24 9.34
C SER A 227 4.47 6.48 8.45
N PRO A 228 4.07 6.38 7.17
CA PRO A 228 4.05 7.54 6.29
C PRO A 228 3.16 8.64 6.88
N THR A 229 3.49 9.89 6.58
CA THR A 229 2.64 11.01 6.97
C THR A 229 1.32 10.90 6.21
N PRO A 230 0.15 10.91 6.89
CA PRO A 230 -1.13 10.83 6.22
C PRO A 230 -1.35 11.98 5.24
N ARG A 231 -1.82 11.65 4.04
CA ARG A 231 -2.21 12.64 3.04
C ARG A 231 -3.56 13.27 3.38
N ARG A 232 -3.71 14.58 3.15
CA ARG A 232 -4.94 15.34 3.42
C ARG A 232 -5.82 15.50 2.18
N LEU A 233 -7.13 15.51 2.38
CA LEU A 233 -8.09 15.97 1.37
C LEU A 233 -8.10 17.49 1.35
N ILE A 234 -7.87 18.05 0.16
CA ILE A 234 -7.76 19.48 -0.10
C ILE A 234 -9.06 19.94 -0.76
N PRO A 235 -9.83 20.83 -0.14
CA PRO A 235 -11.01 21.41 -0.76
C PRO A 235 -10.63 22.17 -2.03
N VAL A 236 -11.39 21.93 -3.10
CA VAL A 236 -11.25 22.63 -4.38
C VAL A 236 -12.50 23.42 -4.75
N SER A 237 -13.66 23.11 -4.17
CA SER A 237 -14.87 23.90 -4.39
C SER A 237 -14.82 25.24 -3.62
N GLY A 238 -14.88 26.36 -4.34
CA GLY A 238 -14.80 27.74 -3.80
C GLY A 238 -16.05 28.24 -3.05
N ILE A 239 -16.80 27.35 -2.41
CA ILE A 239 -17.88 27.75 -1.50
C ILE A 239 -17.32 27.63 -0.08
N ASP A 240 -17.13 28.78 0.56
CA ASP A 240 -16.83 28.87 2.00
C ASP A 240 -17.99 28.27 2.81
N MET A 241 -17.99 26.95 2.97
CA MET A 241 -18.85 26.26 3.94
C MET A 241 -18.18 26.36 5.30
N MET A 242 -18.39 27.50 5.96
CA MET A 242 -18.28 27.60 7.40
C MET A 242 -19.41 26.76 8.00
N GLY A 243 -19.15 25.47 8.25
CA GLY A 243 -20.14 24.48 8.69
C GLY A 243 -19.54 23.47 9.67
N HIS A 244 -20.19 23.39 10.85
CA HIS A 244 -19.80 22.66 12.06
C HIS A 244 -18.99 21.38 11.86
N LEU A 245 -17.86 21.32 12.57
CA LEU A 245 -17.09 20.11 12.81
C LEU A 245 -17.90 19.19 13.73
N ASP A 246 -18.35 18.04 13.23
CA ASP A 246 -18.74 16.94 14.10
C ASP A 246 -17.50 16.41 14.84
N SER A 247 -17.73 15.70 15.95
CA SER A 247 -16.69 15.19 16.87
C SER A 247 -15.67 14.21 16.22
N ASP A 248 -15.81 13.93 14.92
CA ASP A 248 -14.97 13.05 14.08
C ASP A 248 -14.33 13.81 12.86
N GLY A 249 -14.38 15.15 12.85
CA GLY A 249 -13.64 15.99 11.90
C GLY A 249 -14.15 16.04 10.46
N ARG A 250 -15.38 15.59 10.19
CA ARG A 250 -16.05 15.74 8.88
C ARG A 250 -17.17 16.75 8.94
N SER A 251 -17.23 17.64 7.95
CA SER A 251 -18.49 18.28 7.54
C SER A 251 -19.26 17.22 6.76
N ALA A 252 -20.18 16.50 7.40
CA ALA A 252 -21.09 15.59 6.71
C ALA A 252 -22.11 16.42 5.92
N SER A 253 -21.66 17.09 4.85
CA SER A 253 -22.58 17.78 3.96
C SER A 253 -23.44 16.71 3.29
N SER A 254 -24.75 16.76 3.51
CA SER A 254 -25.68 15.77 2.97
C SER A 254 -25.45 15.62 1.45
N GLY A 255 -25.05 14.42 0.99
CA GLY A 255 -24.97 14.10 -0.44
C GLY A 255 -23.58 14.06 -1.09
N THR A 256 -22.46 14.13 -0.36
CA THR A 256 -21.11 13.89 -0.95
C THR A 256 -20.66 12.44 -0.81
N PHE A 257 -19.77 11.97 -1.68
CA PHE A 257 -19.13 10.65 -1.59
C PHE A 257 -17.73 10.68 -2.19
N THR A 258 -16.91 9.69 -1.87
CA THR A 258 -15.49 9.66 -2.22
C THR A 258 -15.13 8.44 -3.07
N VAL A 259 -14.20 8.63 -3.99
CA VAL A 259 -13.73 7.60 -4.92
C VAL A 259 -12.20 7.59 -4.94
N LEU A 260 -11.62 6.44 -4.64
CA LEU A 260 -10.18 6.19 -4.70
C LEU A 260 -9.84 5.40 -5.97
N SER A 261 -8.75 5.75 -6.65
CA SER A 261 -8.12 4.95 -7.70
C SER A 261 -6.66 4.69 -7.35
N TYR A 262 -6.22 3.43 -7.38
CA TYR A 262 -4.86 3.08 -6.99
C TYR A 262 -4.37 1.78 -7.64
N ASN A 263 -3.29 1.87 -8.43
CA ASN A 263 -2.50 0.72 -8.81
C ASN A 263 -1.65 0.30 -7.61
N ILE A 264 -1.88 -0.90 -7.08
CA ILE A 264 -1.26 -1.35 -5.82
C ILE A 264 0.04 -2.13 -6.01
N LEU A 265 0.56 -2.21 -7.25
CA LEU A 265 1.74 -2.98 -7.64
C LEU A 265 1.63 -4.47 -7.28
N SER A 266 1.33 -5.30 -8.26
CA SER A 266 1.24 -6.76 -8.07
C SER A 266 2.58 -7.34 -7.58
N ASP A 267 2.55 -8.35 -6.72
CA ASP A 267 3.76 -8.98 -6.17
C ASP A 267 4.61 -9.69 -7.23
N VAL A 268 4.00 -10.19 -8.30
CA VAL A 268 4.77 -10.71 -9.45
C VAL A 268 5.62 -9.65 -10.14
N TYR A 269 5.31 -8.37 -9.97
CA TYR A 269 6.06 -7.27 -10.57
C TYR A 269 7.01 -6.57 -9.58
N ALA A 270 6.79 -6.74 -8.27
CA ALA A 270 7.58 -6.14 -7.18
C ALA A 270 8.96 -6.81 -6.97
N THR A 271 9.74 -6.97 -8.03
CA THR A 271 11.02 -7.69 -7.98
C THR A 271 12.21 -6.79 -7.63
N ASN A 272 13.26 -7.38 -7.05
CA ASN A 272 14.49 -6.65 -6.72
C ASN A 272 15.24 -6.14 -7.97
N GLU A 273 15.03 -6.76 -9.14
CA GLU A 273 15.61 -6.29 -10.40
C GLU A 273 15.01 -4.95 -10.82
N SER A 274 13.67 -4.85 -10.85
CA SER A 274 12.95 -3.62 -11.19
C SER A 274 13.11 -2.54 -10.13
N TYR A 275 13.17 -2.94 -8.85
CA TYR A 275 13.15 -2.02 -7.71
C TYR A 275 14.40 -2.13 -6.83
N SER A 276 15.58 -2.25 -7.46
CA SER A 276 16.87 -2.43 -6.76
C SER A 276 17.25 -1.33 -5.74
N TYR A 277 16.55 -0.19 -5.74
CA TYR A 277 16.69 0.88 -4.74
C TYR A 277 15.84 0.66 -3.49
N CYS A 278 14.77 -0.13 -3.58
CA CYS A 278 13.89 -0.40 -2.46
C CYS A 278 14.42 -1.62 -1.68
N PRO A 279 14.57 -1.54 -0.35
CA PRO A 279 14.98 -2.69 0.45
C PRO A 279 14.05 -3.89 0.24
N SER A 280 14.62 -5.10 0.15
CA SER A 280 13.87 -6.34 -0.12
C SER A 280 12.76 -6.61 0.91
N TRP A 281 12.97 -6.24 2.18
CA TRP A 281 11.96 -6.35 3.22
C TRP A 281 10.75 -5.44 2.94
N ALA A 282 10.98 -4.25 2.36
CA ALA A 282 9.93 -3.29 2.02
C ALA A 282 9.21 -3.66 0.70
N LEU A 283 9.87 -4.41 -0.19
CA LEU A 283 9.26 -5.01 -1.37
C LEU A 283 8.44 -6.26 -1.05
N SER A 284 8.75 -6.94 0.06
CA SER A 284 8.08 -8.21 0.39
C SER A 284 6.57 -8.05 0.58
N TRP A 285 5.79 -8.96 0.00
CA TRP A 285 4.33 -8.95 0.12
C TRP A 285 3.81 -8.86 1.57
N PRO A 286 4.34 -9.59 2.56
CA PRO A 286 3.85 -9.50 3.94
C PRO A 286 3.92 -8.09 4.52
N TYR A 287 4.95 -7.32 4.15
CA TYR A 287 5.06 -5.92 4.54
C TYR A 287 4.12 -5.04 3.72
N ARG A 288 4.20 -5.14 2.38
CA ARG A 288 3.43 -4.28 1.47
C ARG A 288 1.94 -4.38 1.70
N ARG A 289 1.40 -5.60 1.86
CA ARG A 289 -0.04 -5.81 2.07
C ARG A 289 -0.57 -5.06 3.31
N GLN A 290 0.19 -5.06 4.40
CA GLN A 290 -0.20 -4.40 5.64
C GLN A 290 -0.15 -2.87 5.49
N ASN A 291 0.86 -2.35 4.80
CA ASN A 291 0.99 -0.92 4.56
C ASN A 291 -0.07 -0.41 3.56
N LEU A 292 -0.31 -1.15 2.47
CA LEU A 292 -1.37 -0.88 1.49
C LEU A 292 -2.74 -0.86 2.16
N LEU A 293 -3.06 -1.86 2.99
CA LEU A 293 -4.33 -1.90 3.73
C LEU A 293 -4.47 -0.67 4.64
N ARG A 294 -3.39 -0.29 5.35
CA ARG A 294 -3.40 0.90 6.22
C ARG A 294 -3.65 2.19 5.42
N GLU A 295 -2.99 2.36 4.27
CA GLU A 295 -3.20 3.52 3.39
C GLU A 295 -4.66 3.57 2.87
N ILE A 296 -5.16 2.45 2.33
CA ILE A 296 -6.51 2.32 1.77
C ILE A 296 -7.58 2.59 2.83
N VAL A 297 -7.47 1.97 4.00
CA VAL A 297 -8.41 2.17 5.11
C VAL A 297 -8.31 3.59 5.67
N GLY A 298 -7.10 4.13 5.76
CA GLY A 298 -6.85 5.51 6.21
C GLY A 298 -7.52 6.57 5.32
N CYS A 299 -7.64 6.31 4.02
CA CYS A 299 -8.35 7.17 3.08
C CYS A 299 -9.87 7.22 3.34
N ARG A 300 -10.45 6.18 3.97
CA ARG A 300 -11.89 6.06 4.29
C ARG A 300 -12.80 6.39 3.10
N ALA A 301 -12.42 5.94 1.91
CA ALA A 301 -13.18 6.22 0.68
C ALA A 301 -14.50 5.44 0.64
N ASP A 302 -15.48 5.90 -0.11
CA ASP A 302 -16.75 5.18 -0.21
C ASP A 302 -16.74 4.14 -1.34
N ILE A 303 -15.89 4.37 -2.36
CA ILE A 303 -15.63 3.49 -3.50
C ILE A 303 -14.13 3.40 -3.71
N LEU A 304 -13.58 2.19 -3.84
CA LEU A 304 -12.18 1.91 -4.12
C LEU A 304 -12.05 1.23 -5.49
N CYS A 305 -11.25 1.78 -6.39
CA CYS A 305 -10.87 1.18 -7.66
C CYS A 305 -9.40 0.81 -7.63
N LEU A 306 -9.10 -0.48 -7.42
CA LEU A 306 -7.74 -0.99 -7.35
C LEU A 306 -7.35 -1.69 -8.65
N GLN A 307 -6.13 -1.46 -9.11
CA GLN A 307 -5.50 -2.16 -10.25
C GLN A 307 -4.33 -3.01 -9.75
N GLU A 308 -3.91 -4.00 -10.54
CA GLU A 308 -2.84 -4.94 -10.20
C GLU A 308 -3.07 -5.77 -8.92
N VAL A 309 -4.34 -6.08 -8.63
CA VAL A 309 -4.69 -6.94 -7.52
C VAL A 309 -4.55 -8.40 -7.94
N GLN A 310 -3.61 -9.15 -7.36
CA GLN A 310 -3.48 -10.59 -7.61
C GLN A 310 -4.67 -11.38 -7.07
N SER A 311 -5.03 -12.47 -7.74
CA SER A 311 -6.23 -13.24 -7.39
C SER A 311 -6.17 -13.89 -6.01
N ASP A 312 -5.05 -14.49 -5.63
CA ASP A 312 -4.84 -15.04 -4.28
C ASP A 312 -4.87 -13.94 -3.22
N HIS A 313 -4.19 -12.81 -3.47
CA HIS A 313 -4.17 -11.66 -2.56
C HIS A 313 -5.54 -11.00 -2.40
N PHE A 314 -6.38 -11.02 -3.43
CA PHE A 314 -7.76 -10.58 -3.35
C PHE A 314 -8.57 -11.47 -2.40
N GLU A 315 -8.57 -12.78 -2.64
CA GLU A 315 -9.42 -13.74 -1.90
C GLU A 315 -8.94 -13.93 -0.45
N GLU A 316 -7.63 -14.03 -0.23
CA GLU A 316 -7.06 -14.37 1.08
C GLU A 316 -6.84 -13.16 1.99
N PHE A 317 -6.72 -11.95 1.42
CA PHE A 317 -6.34 -10.76 2.18
C PHE A 317 -7.29 -9.56 1.95
N PHE A 318 -7.32 -8.96 0.75
CA PHE A 318 -8.04 -7.70 0.58
C PHE A 318 -9.56 -7.83 0.77
N SER A 319 -10.18 -8.88 0.23
CA SER A 319 -11.61 -9.13 0.39
C SER A 319 -12.02 -9.30 1.85
N PRO A 320 -11.43 -10.24 2.63
CA PRO A 320 -11.79 -10.41 4.03
C PRO A 320 -11.39 -9.21 4.92
N GLU A 321 -10.26 -8.55 4.69
CA GLU A 321 -9.86 -7.40 5.50
C GLU A 321 -10.73 -6.16 5.24
N LEU A 322 -11.02 -5.82 3.97
CA LEU A 322 -11.90 -4.68 3.66
C LEU A 322 -13.37 -4.96 4.01
N GLU A 323 -13.80 -6.23 4.03
CA GLU A 323 -15.11 -6.61 4.57
C GLU A 323 -15.25 -6.21 6.05
N LYS A 324 -14.22 -6.40 6.89
CA LYS A 324 -14.23 -5.94 8.30
C LYS A 324 -14.42 -4.42 8.40
N HIS A 325 -14.03 -3.68 7.37
CA HIS A 325 -14.22 -2.23 7.25
C HIS A 325 -15.52 -1.83 6.53
N GLY A 326 -16.44 -2.77 6.30
CA GLY A 326 -17.77 -2.52 5.75
C GLY A 326 -17.86 -2.45 4.22
N TYR A 327 -16.82 -2.87 3.51
CA TYR A 327 -16.82 -2.89 2.05
C TYR A 327 -17.37 -4.19 1.47
N GLN A 328 -18.09 -4.09 0.36
CA GLN A 328 -18.37 -5.19 -0.55
C GLN A 328 -17.48 -5.06 -1.78
N ALA A 329 -17.08 -6.18 -2.38
CA ALA A 329 -16.12 -6.21 -3.47
C ALA A 329 -16.72 -6.79 -4.76
N LEU A 330 -16.21 -6.31 -5.89
CA LEU A 330 -16.31 -6.93 -7.22
C LEU A 330 -14.89 -7.09 -7.75
N TYR A 331 -14.58 -8.23 -8.35
CA TYR A 331 -13.25 -8.49 -8.89
C TYR A 331 -13.32 -9.05 -10.32
N LYS A 332 -12.33 -8.69 -11.13
CA LYS A 332 -12.09 -9.26 -12.45
C LYS A 332 -10.59 -9.42 -12.67
N LYS A 333 -10.13 -10.67 -12.68
CA LYS A 333 -8.77 -11.04 -13.12
C LYS A 333 -8.58 -10.81 -14.63
N LYS A 334 -7.33 -10.60 -15.03
CA LYS A 334 -6.89 -10.63 -16.44
C LYS A 334 -7.19 -11.99 -17.09
N THR A 335 -7.30 -12.04 -18.42
CA THR A 335 -7.80 -13.23 -19.16
C THR A 335 -6.82 -14.40 -19.24
N SER A 336 -5.53 -14.19 -18.92
CA SER A 336 -4.51 -15.25 -18.84
C SER A 336 -4.15 -15.95 -20.14
N GLU A 337 -4.51 -15.41 -21.31
CA GLU A 337 -4.23 -16.07 -22.60
C GLU A 337 -2.76 -15.92 -23.03
N VAL A 338 -2.02 -14.98 -22.43
CA VAL A 338 -0.62 -14.70 -22.73
C VAL A 338 0.33 -15.27 -21.67
N TYR A 339 -0.18 -15.69 -20.50
CA TYR A 339 0.64 -16.04 -19.33
C TYR A 339 0.89 -17.55 -19.19
N ASN A 340 2.16 -17.95 -19.05
CA ASN A 340 2.61 -19.35 -18.80
C ASN A 340 2.90 -19.64 -17.30
N GLY A 341 2.40 -18.82 -16.38
CA GLY A 341 2.67 -18.88 -14.93
C GLY A 341 1.59 -19.59 -14.09
N SER A 342 1.75 -19.53 -12.77
CA SER A 342 0.74 -20.05 -11.83
C SER A 342 -0.59 -19.30 -11.98
N PRO A 343 -1.73 -20.00 -12.13
CA PRO A 343 -3.04 -19.36 -12.33
C PRO A 343 -3.51 -18.53 -11.12
N TYR A 344 -2.86 -18.68 -9.96
CA TYR A 344 -3.19 -17.98 -8.71
C TYR A 344 -2.53 -16.60 -8.60
N ALA A 345 -1.47 -16.35 -9.36
CA ALA A 345 -0.69 -15.11 -9.32
C ALA A 345 -1.12 -14.07 -10.38
N ILE A 346 -2.26 -14.30 -11.04
CA ILE A 346 -2.77 -13.41 -12.09
C ILE A 346 -3.44 -12.20 -11.45
N ASP A 347 -3.02 -11.02 -11.86
CA ASP A 347 -3.57 -9.76 -11.38
C ASP A 347 -4.83 -9.32 -12.14
N GLY A 348 -5.50 -8.30 -11.61
CA GLY A 348 -6.78 -7.82 -12.13
C GLY A 348 -7.18 -6.48 -11.53
N CYS A 349 -8.45 -6.14 -11.77
CA CYS A 349 -9.09 -4.94 -11.23
C CYS A 349 -10.12 -5.34 -10.16
N ALA A 350 -10.07 -4.68 -9.01
CA ALA A 350 -11.05 -4.82 -7.93
C ALA A 350 -11.77 -3.50 -7.68
N THR A 351 -13.09 -3.55 -7.52
CA THR A 351 -13.91 -2.41 -7.11
C THR A 351 -14.59 -2.73 -5.79
N PHE A 352 -14.22 -2.02 -4.74
CA PHE A 352 -14.86 -2.11 -3.42
C PHE A 352 -15.77 -0.91 -3.20
N PHE A 353 -16.86 -1.09 -2.45
CA PHE A 353 -17.74 0.00 -2.07
C PHE A 353 -18.38 -0.26 -0.70
N ARG A 354 -18.62 0.82 0.06
CA ARG A 354 -19.24 0.76 1.38
C ARG A 354 -20.68 0.28 1.32
N ARG A 355 -21.01 -0.82 2.01
CA ARG A 355 -22.33 -1.47 1.98
C ARG A 355 -23.44 -0.61 2.57
N ASP A 356 -23.12 0.23 3.53
CA ASP A 356 -24.07 1.15 4.16
C ASP A 356 -24.38 2.36 3.25
N ARG A 357 -23.50 2.66 2.28
CA ARG A 357 -23.65 3.80 1.37
C ARG A 357 -24.08 3.43 -0.04
N PHE A 358 -23.72 2.23 -0.49
CA PHE A 358 -23.98 1.75 -1.83
C PHE A 358 -24.50 0.31 -1.83
N SER A 359 -25.33 -0.01 -2.81
CA SER A 359 -25.67 -1.38 -3.18
C SER A 359 -25.30 -1.66 -4.63
N HIS A 360 -24.80 -2.85 -4.90
CA HIS A 360 -24.57 -3.31 -6.26
C HIS A 360 -25.89 -3.52 -7.02
N VAL A 361 -25.97 -3.00 -8.23
CA VAL A 361 -27.10 -3.22 -9.15
C VAL A 361 -26.69 -4.09 -10.31
N LYS A 362 -25.55 -3.79 -10.95
CA LYS A 362 -25.09 -4.53 -12.12
C LYS A 362 -23.58 -4.50 -12.28
N LYS A 363 -23.03 -5.61 -12.77
CA LYS A 363 -21.60 -5.78 -13.10
C LYS A 363 -21.49 -5.98 -14.60
N TYR A 364 -20.55 -5.29 -15.24
CA TYR A 364 -20.12 -5.58 -16.61
C TYR A 364 -18.61 -5.79 -16.61
N GLU A 365 -18.16 -6.75 -17.40
CA GLU A 365 -16.75 -7.08 -17.55
C GLU A 365 -16.37 -6.89 -19.01
N VAL A 366 -15.33 -6.10 -19.26
CA VAL A 366 -14.74 -5.93 -20.58
C VAL A 366 -13.48 -6.76 -20.61
N GLU A 367 -13.48 -7.81 -21.44
CA GLU A 367 -12.28 -8.58 -21.77
C GLU A 367 -11.78 -8.11 -23.13
N PHE A 368 -10.70 -7.32 -23.13
CA PHE A 368 -10.18 -6.75 -24.37
C PHE A 368 -9.73 -7.83 -25.34
N ASN A 369 -9.28 -8.99 -24.87
CA ASN A 369 -8.96 -10.12 -25.73
C ASN A 369 -10.18 -10.63 -26.53
N LYS A 370 -11.34 -10.81 -25.89
CA LYS A 370 -12.58 -11.20 -26.58
C LYS A 370 -13.03 -10.14 -27.60
N ALA A 371 -12.88 -8.86 -27.25
CA ALA A 371 -13.17 -7.77 -28.17
C ALA A 371 -12.19 -7.74 -29.36
N ALA A 372 -10.91 -8.05 -29.13
CA ALA A 372 -9.87 -8.12 -30.15
C ALA A 372 -10.10 -9.28 -31.12
N GLN A 373 -10.51 -10.44 -30.61
CA GLN A 373 -10.91 -11.59 -31.44
C GLN A 373 -12.08 -11.22 -32.35
N SER A 374 -13.12 -10.61 -31.78
CA SER A 374 -14.31 -10.16 -32.53
C SER A 374 -13.95 -9.12 -33.60
N LEU A 375 -13.08 -8.16 -33.28
CA LEU A 375 -12.59 -7.16 -34.23
C LEU A 375 -11.79 -7.82 -35.36
N THR A 376 -10.88 -8.74 -35.01
CA THR A 376 -10.01 -9.43 -35.95
C THR A 376 -10.83 -10.28 -36.92
N ASP A 377 -11.88 -10.94 -36.44
CA ASP A 377 -12.76 -11.73 -37.29
C ASP A 377 -13.64 -10.88 -38.22
N ALA A 378 -14.03 -9.68 -37.78
CA ALA A 378 -14.91 -8.79 -38.53
C ALA A 378 -14.17 -7.92 -39.56
N VAL A 379 -12.95 -7.46 -39.26
CA VAL A 379 -12.31 -6.37 -40.01
C VAL A 379 -10.94 -6.77 -40.59
N VAL A 380 -10.22 -7.71 -39.97
CA VAL A 380 -8.84 -8.03 -40.36
C VAL A 380 -8.83 -9.16 -41.41
N PRO A 381 -8.11 -9.00 -42.54
CA PRO A 381 -7.97 -10.05 -43.55
C PRO A 381 -7.37 -11.34 -42.98
N SER A 382 -7.83 -12.50 -43.47
CA SER A 382 -7.39 -13.83 -43.00
C SER A 382 -5.87 -14.01 -42.93
N ALA A 383 -5.13 -13.45 -43.88
CA ALA A 383 -3.67 -13.53 -43.93
C ALA A 383 -2.95 -12.81 -42.76
N GLN A 384 -3.60 -11.81 -42.16
CA GLN A 384 -3.02 -11.00 -41.07
C GLN A 384 -3.58 -11.36 -39.69
N LYS A 385 -4.57 -12.26 -39.59
CA LYS A 385 -5.25 -12.59 -38.32
C LYS A 385 -4.28 -13.00 -37.21
N LYS A 386 -3.31 -13.87 -37.51
CA LYS A 386 -2.31 -14.31 -36.52
C LYS A 386 -1.48 -13.14 -35.98
N THR A 387 -1.01 -12.26 -36.87
CA THR A 387 -0.24 -11.07 -36.50
C THR A 387 -1.07 -10.08 -35.70
N ALA A 388 -2.35 -9.90 -36.09
CA ALA A 388 -3.28 -9.03 -35.39
C ALA A 388 -3.55 -9.53 -33.96
N LEU A 389 -3.84 -10.82 -33.78
CA LEU A 389 -4.06 -11.42 -32.47
C LEU A 389 -2.81 -11.30 -31.57
N ASN A 390 -1.62 -11.59 -32.09
CA ASN A 390 -0.38 -11.42 -31.33
C ASN A 390 -0.15 -9.96 -30.85
N ARG A 391 -0.61 -8.98 -31.63
CA ARG A 391 -0.51 -7.56 -31.30
C ARG A 391 -1.60 -7.11 -30.32
N LEU A 392 -2.83 -7.63 -30.43
CA LEU A 392 -4.00 -7.14 -29.68
C LEU A 392 -4.29 -7.90 -28.39
N LEU A 393 -3.96 -9.19 -28.32
CA LEU A 393 -4.16 -9.99 -27.11
C LEU A 393 -3.09 -9.61 -26.08
N LYS A 394 -3.52 -8.90 -25.03
CA LYS A 394 -2.67 -8.35 -23.95
C LYS A 394 -3.21 -8.61 -22.54
N ASP A 395 -4.30 -9.37 -22.45
CA ASP A 395 -4.96 -9.79 -21.21
C ASP A 395 -5.57 -8.69 -20.34
N ASN A 396 -5.48 -7.42 -20.77
CA ASN A 396 -6.09 -6.30 -20.06
C ASN A 396 -7.61 -6.48 -19.94
N VAL A 397 -8.16 -5.89 -18.88
CA VAL A 397 -9.59 -5.94 -18.56
C VAL A 397 -10.08 -4.60 -18.04
N ALA A 398 -11.39 -4.36 -18.15
CA ALA A 398 -12.08 -3.34 -17.39
C ALA A 398 -13.25 -3.95 -16.60
N LEU A 399 -13.45 -3.46 -15.38
CA LEU A 399 -14.53 -3.81 -14.49
C LEU A 399 -15.46 -2.61 -14.34
N ILE A 400 -16.73 -2.78 -14.67
CA ILE A 400 -17.73 -1.72 -14.60
C ILE A 400 -18.81 -2.13 -13.61
N ALA A 401 -19.05 -1.29 -12.60
CA ALA A 401 -20.06 -1.48 -11.58
C ALA A 401 -21.12 -0.39 -11.68
N VAL A 402 -22.38 -0.78 -11.75
CA VAL A 402 -23.52 0.12 -11.52
C VAL A 402 -23.93 -0.02 -10.06
N LEU A 403 -23.82 1.06 -9.32
CA LEU A 403 -24.08 1.14 -7.89
C LEU A 403 -25.27 2.05 -7.61
N GLU A 404 -26.08 1.70 -6.63
CA GLU A 404 -27.20 2.50 -6.13
C GLU A 404 -26.82 3.16 -4.80
N ALA A 405 -27.01 4.47 -4.73
CA ALA A 405 -26.71 5.28 -3.56
C ALA A 405 -27.81 5.15 -2.50
N LYS A 406 -27.42 4.85 -1.26
CA LYS A 406 -28.34 4.73 -0.11
C LYS A 406 -28.44 6.00 0.71
N PHE A 407 -27.49 6.91 0.55
CA PHE A 407 -27.42 8.17 1.31
C PHE A 407 -28.23 9.32 0.68
N ILE A 408 -28.93 9.06 -0.43
CA ILE A 408 -29.80 10.01 -1.13
C ILE A 408 -31.23 9.50 -0.95
N ALA A 409 -31.94 10.01 0.05
CA ALA A 409 -33.21 9.46 0.51
C ALA A 409 -34.37 9.64 -0.49
N ASP A 410 -34.37 10.74 -1.24
CA ASP A 410 -35.58 11.16 -1.98
C ASP A 410 -35.70 10.54 -3.38
N LYS A 411 -34.63 9.91 -3.90
CA LYS A 411 -34.61 9.32 -5.25
C LYS A 411 -33.60 8.19 -5.35
N ARG A 412 -33.96 7.17 -6.13
CA ARG A 412 -33.00 6.16 -6.61
C ARG A 412 -31.93 6.83 -7.46
N GLN A 413 -30.76 7.04 -6.88
CA GLN A 413 -29.59 7.58 -7.57
C GLN A 413 -28.62 6.44 -7.90
N LEU A 414 -28.35 6.27 -9.19
CA LEU A 414 -27.37 5.30 -9.66
C LEU A 414 -26.05 6.00 -10.00
N PHE A 415 -24.95 5.25 -9.97
CA PHE A 415 -23.63 5.65 -10.44
C PHE A 415 -23.02 4.53 -11.26
N CYS A 416 -22.33 4.87 -12.35
CA CYS A 416 -21.55 3.92 -13.14
C CYS A 416 -20.06 4.15 -12.83
N VAL A 417 -19.40 3.16 -12.26
CA VAL A 417 -17.98 3.20 -11.91
C VAL A 417 -17.22 2.22 -12.79
N ALA A 418 -16.35 2.72 -13.64
CA ALA A 418 -15.41 1.92 -14.41
C ALA A 418 -14.04 1.93 -13.75
N ASN A 419 -13.42 0.76 -13.67
CA ASN A 419 -12.06 0.54 -13.20
C ASN A 419 -11.31 -0.28 -14.26
N THR A 420 -10.17 0.19 -14.76
CA THR A 420 -9.42 -0.49 -15.82
C THR A 420 -7.91 -0.43 -15.59
N HIS A 421 -7.20 -1.39 -16.17
CA HIS A 421 -5.74 -1.36 -16.32
C HIS A 421 -5.40 -1.61 -17.80
N VAL A 422 -5.06 -0.53 -18.52
CA VAL A 422 -4.76 -0.53 -19.97
C VAL A 422 -3.34 -1.05 -20.22
N ASN A 423 -3.07 -1.59 -21.41
CA ASN A 423 -1.78 -2.16 -21.78
C ASN A 423 -0.58 -1.25 -21.45
N VAL A 424 0.46 -1.81 -20.82
CA VAL A 424 1.66 -1.08 -20.39
C VAL A 424 2.61 -0.75 -21.54
N HIS A 425 2.77 -1.64 -22.52
CA HIS A 425 3.83 -1.55 -23.53
C HIS A 425 3.84 -0.20 -24.29
N PRO A 426 4.93 0.60 -24.24
CA PRO A 426 4.95 1.97 -24.73
C PRO A 426 4.71 2.08 -26.25
N ASP A 427 5.21 1.13 -27.04
CA ASP A 427 5.07 1.15 -28.51
C ASP A 427 3.70 0.68 -29.04
N LEU A 428 2.82 0.18 -28.17
CA LEU A 428 1.50 -0.31 -28.56
C LEU A 428 0.42 0.77 -28.39
N LYS A 429 0.72 1.98 -28.85
CA LYS A 429 -0.15 3.16 -28.72
C LYS A 429 -1.52 2.96 -29.37
N ASP A 430 -1.55 2.30 -30.51
CA ASP A 430 -2.78 1.87 -31.22
C ASP A 430 -3.63 0.92 -30.37
N VAL A 431 -2.99 -0.06 -29.71
CA VAL A 431 -3.69 -1.00 -28.82
C VAL A 431 -4.25 -0.27 -27.60
N LYS A 432 -3.46 0.61 -26.96
CA LYS A 432 -3.93 1.43 -25.82
C LYS A 432 -5.13 2.28 -26.21
N LEU A 433 -5.03 3.00 -27.34
CA LEU A 433 -6.11 3.84 -27.84
C LEU A 433 -7.36 3.03 -28.17
N TRP A 434 -7.20 1.87 -28.81
CA TRP A 434 -8.31 0.98 -29.12
C TRP A 434 -8.99 0.43 -27.86
N GLN A 435 -8.23 0.05 -26.83
CA GLN A 435 -8.78 -0.41 -25.54
C GLN A 435 -9.61 0.70 -24.87
N VAL A 436 -9.04 1.91 -24.78
CA VAL A 436 -9.73 3.09 -24.20
C VAL A 436 -10.99 3.43 -25.00
N HIS A 437 -10.91 3.46 -26.32
CA HIS A 437 -12.07 3.71 -27.18
C HIS A 437 -13.15 2.63 -26.99
N THR A 438 -12.77 1.35 -26.91
CA THR A 438 -13.71 0.24 -26.68
C THR A 438 -14.43 0.37 -25.34
N LEU A 439 -13.70 0.72 -24.28
CA LEU A 439 -14.28 1.00 -22.96
C LEU A 439 -15.29 2.14 -23.02
N LEU A 440 -14.92 3.27 -23.62
CA LEU A 440 -15.78 4.46 -23.70
C LEU A 440 -17.04 4.20 -24.53
N LYS A 441 -16.96 3.43 -25.63
CA LYS A 441 -18.13 2.98 -26.38
C LYS A 441 -19.05 2.06 -25.57
N GLY A 442 -18.48 1.22 -24.70
CA GLY A 442 -19.25 0.42 -23.75
C GLY A 442 -20.01 1.33 -22.75
N LEU A 443 -19.32 2.33 -22.21
CA LEU A 443 -19.90 3.28 -21.26
C LEU A 443 -20.99 4.16 -21.90
N GLU A 444 -20.81 4.65 -23.13
CA GLU A 444 -21.86 5.40 -23.85
C GLU A 444 -23.16 4.60 -23.98
N LYS A 445 -23.08 3.30 -24.26
CA LYS A 445 -24.27 2.44 -24.33
C LYS A 445 -24.99 2.36 -23.00
N ILE A 446 -24.25 2.34 -21.89
CA ILE A 446 -24.82 2.38 -20.54
C ILE A 446 -25.45 3.75 -20.28
N ALA A 447 -24.76 4.84 -20.63
CA ALA A 447 -25.22 6.23 -20.44
C ALA A 447 -26.54 6.51 -21.17
N VAL A 448 -26.67 6.01 -22.41
CA VAL A 448 -27.89 6.16 -23.21
C VAL A 448 -29.06 5.37 -22.61
N SER A 449 -28.77 4.22 -21.99
CA SER A 449 -29.81 3.35 -21.40
C SER A 449 -30.38 3.91 -20.10
N ALA A 450 -29.61 4.73 -19.38
CA ALA A 450 -30.00 5.36 -18.14
C ALA A 450 -29.08 6.57 -17.92
N ASP A 451 -29.69 7.75 -17.78
CA ASP A 451 -29.00 9.01 -17.46
C ASP A 451 -28.36 8.92 -16.06
N ILE A 452 -27.16 8.32 -16.02
CA ILE A 452 -26.41 7.87 -14.85
C ILE A 452 -25.04 8.58 -14.84
N PRO A 453 -24.67 9.29 -13.76
CA PRO A 453 -23.34 9.84 -13.59
C PRO A 453 -22.25 8.77 -13.68
N MET A 454 -21.15 9.07 -14.37
CA MET A 454 -20.05 8.14 -14.58
C MET A 454 -18.77 8.60 -13.90
N LEU A 455 -18.04 7.62 -13.39
CA LEU A 455 -16.69 7.71 -12.84
C LEU A 455 -15.83 6.70 -13.60
N VAL A 456 -14.78 7.17 -14.26
CA VAL A 456 -13.85 6.33 -15.03
C VAL A 456 -12.48 6.43 -14.37
N CYS A 457 -12.14 5.40 -13.62
CA CYS A 457 -10.93 5.27 -12.84
C CYS A 457 -10.01 4.24 -13.49
N GLY A 458 -8.70 4.37 -13.26
CA GLY A 458 -7.76 3.33 -13.63
C GLY A 458 -6.37 3.83 -13.90
N ASP A 459 -5.49 2.85 -14.13
CA ASP A 459 -4.18 3.03 -14.75
C ASP A 459 -4.35 2.88 -16.26
N PHE A 460 -4.21 4.00 -16.97
CA PHE A 460 -4.35 4.05 -18.42
C PHE A 460 -3.03 3.83 -19.15
N ASN A 461 -1.91 3.75 -18.43
CA ASN A 461 -0.57 3.62 -19.00
C ASN A 461 -0.33 4.63 -20.14
N SER A 462 -0.92 5.82 -20.02
CA SER A 462 -1.00 6.83 -21.08
C SER A 462 -0.77 8.21 -20.47
N VAL A 463 0.31 8.85 -20.89
CA VAL A 463 0.70 10.18 -20.39
C VAL A 463 -0.25 11.28 -20.89
N PRO A 464 -0.38 12.42 -20.18
CA PRO A 464 -1.15 13.55 -20.64
C PRO A 464 -0.72 14.01 -22.05
N GLY A 465 -1.69 14.32 -22.91
CA GLY A 465 -1.46 14.71 -24.30
C GLY A 465 -1.25 13.55 -25.28
N SER A 466 -1.16 12.30 -24.82
CA SER A 466 -1.22 11.13 -25.72
C SER A 466 -2.60 10.98 -26.38
N ALA A 467 -2.72 10.18 -27.45
CA ALA A 467 -4.02 9.97 -28.10
C ALA A 467 -5.08 9.33 -27.17
N PRO A 468 -4.78 8.31 -26.34
CA PRO A 468 -5.74 7.77 -25.38
C PRO A 468 -6.19 8.82 -24.34
N HIS A 469 -5.26 9.63 -23.82
CA HIS A 469 -5.59 10.72 -22.90
C HIS A 469 -6.46 11.78 -23.58
N SER A 470 -6.11 12.21 -24.81
CA SER A 470 -6.90 13.17 -25.58
C SER A 470 -8.31 12.68 -25.83
N LEU A 471 -8.48 11.38 -26.12
CA LEU A 471 -9.81 10.78 -26.26
C LEU A 471 -10.61 10.93 -24.97
N LEU A 472 -10.04 10.58 -23.80
CA LEU A 472 -10.69 10.70 -22.49
C LEU A 472 -11.01 12.15 -22.10
N ALA A 473 -10.05 13.05 -22.28
CA ALA A 473 -10.11 14.41 -21.76
C ALA A 473 -10.83 15.40 -22.70
N MET A 474 -10.78 15.15 -24.01
CA MET A 474 -11.36 16.05 -25.03
C MET A 474 -12.54 15.42 -25.77
N GLY A 475 -12.85 14.15 -25.51
CA GLY A 475 -13.90 13.41 -26.20
C GLY A 475 -13.55 13.00 -27.63
N LYS A 476 -12.38 13.36 -28.16
CA LYS A 476 -11.95 13.04 -29.53
C LYS A 476 -10.44 13.05 -29.67
N VAL A 477 -9.95 12.35 -30.69
CA VAL A 477 -8.54 12.43 -31.11
C VAL A 477 -8.43 13.26 -32.38
N ASP A 478 -7.43 14.16 -32.44
CA ASP A 478 -7.09 14.86 -33.68
C ASP A 478 -6.68 13.85 -34.76
N PRO A 479 -7.29 13.84 -35.96
CA PRO A 479 -6.86 12.96 -37.05
C PRO A 479 -5.38 13.06 -37.42
N MET A 480 -4.72 14.19 -37.15
CA MET A 480 -3.29 14.42 -37.39
C MET A 480 -2.41 14.12 -36.16
N HIS A 481 -2.97 13.53 -35.10
CA HIS A 481 -2.22 13.22 -33.89
C HIS A 481 -1.05 12.25 -34.17
N PRO A 482 0.18 12.51 -33.67
CA PRO A 482 1.36 11.70 -33.97
C PRO A 482 1.22 10.22 -33.62
N ASP A 483 0.52 9.89 -32.51
CA ASP A 483 0.27 8.51 -32.10
C ASP A 483 -0.58 7.70 -33.12
N LEU A 484 -1.29 8.36 -34.04
CA LEU A 484 -2.03 7.69 -35.11
C LEU A 484 -1.16 7.30 -36.31
N ALA A 485 0.11 7.74 -36.35
CA ALA A 485 1.02 7.43 -37.45
C ALA A 485 1.34 5.92 -37.54
N VAL A 486 1.27 5.21 -36.41
CA VAL A 486 1.56 3.77 -36.31
C VAL A 486 0.26 3.01 -36.06
N ASP A 487 -0.41 2.62 -37.15
CA ASP A 487 -1.60 1.76 -37.14
C ASP A 487 -1.41 0.60 -38.15
N PRO A 488 -0.56 -0.39 -37.83
CA PRO A 488 -0.18 -1.46 -38.77
C PRO A 488 -1.36 -2.38 -39.13
N LEU A 489 -2.44 -2.37 -38.34
CA LEU A 489 -3.63 -3.20 -38.54
C LEU A 489 -4.81 -2.41 -39.12
N GLY A 490 -4.69 -1.08 -39.26
CA GLY A 490 -5.79 -0.23 -39.72
C GLY A 490 -6.98 -0.15 -38.76
N ILE A 491 -6.80 -0.50 -37.48
CA ILE A 491 -7.89 -0.64 -36.50
C ILE A 491 -8.39 0.69 -35.95
N LEU A 492 -7.66 1.78 -36.20
CA LEU A 492 -8.00 3.12 -35.75
C LEU A 492 -8.75 3.92 -36.83
N ARG A 493 -8.97 3.32 -38.01
CA ARG A 493 -9.58 4.00 -39.16
C ARG A 493 -11.10 3.79 -39.26
N PRO A 494 -11.84 4.80 -39.75
CA PRO A 494 -11.38 6.17 -39.99
C PRO A 494 -11.17 6.91 -38.67
N ALA A 495 -10.15 7.78 -38.59
CA ALA A 495 -9.83 8.53 -37.38
C ALA A 495 -10.99 9.41 -36.88
N SER A 496 -11.90 9.81 -37.78
CA SER A 496 -13.13 10.53 -37.43
C SER A 496 -14.08 9.77 -36.48
N LYS A 497 -13.90 8.44 -36.34
CA LYS A 497 -14.67 7.63 -35.39
C LYS A 497 -14.04 7.55 -33.99
N LEU A 498 -12.83 8.07 -33.80
CA LEU A 498 -12.17 8.12 -32.49
C LEU A 498 -12.73 9.27 -31.65
N THR A 499 -13.98 9.12 -31.24
CA THR A 499 -14.76 10.13 -30.51
C THR A 499 -15.75 9.50 -29.54
N HIS A 500 -16.13 10.19 -28.48
CA HIS A 500 -17.24 9.88 -27.57
C HIS A 500 -17.96 11.14 -27.08
N GLN A 501 -19.17 10.96 -26.58
CA GLN A 501 -20.09 12.01 -26.16
C GLN A 501 -20.22 12.14 -24.64
N LEU A 502 -19.55 11.28 -23.86
CA LEU A 502 -19.51 11.41 -22.40
C LEU A 502 -18.83 12.74 -22.02
N PRO A 503 -19.45 13.58 -21.17
CA PRO A 503 -18.91 14.87 -20.75
C PRO A 503 -17.85 14.71 -19.64
N LEU A 504 -16.80 13.95 -19.95
CA LEU A 504 -15.75 13.59 -19.00
C LEU A 504 -14.79 14.75 -18.72
N VAL A 505 -14.42 14.90 -17.45
CA VAL A 505 -13.38 15.84 -16.99
C VAL A 505 -12.48 15.11 -15.98
N SER A 506 -11.16 15.32 -16.07
CA SER A 506 -10.21 14.82 -15.05
C SER A 506 -10.46 15.55 -13.72
N ALA A 507 -10.68 14.79 -12.65
CA ALA A 507 -10.93 15.34 -11.32
C ALA A 507 -9.77 16.23 -10.84
N TYR A 508 -8.53 15.78 -11.06
CA TYR A 508 -7.32 16.47 -10.61
C TYR A 508 -7.02 17.76 -11.38
N SER A 509 -7.58 17.93 -12.60
CA SER A 509 -7.47 19.19 -13.33
C SER A 509 -8.07 20.40 -12.59
N SER A 510 -8.89 20.15 -11.56
CA SER A 510 -9.42 21.19 -10.67
C SER A 510 -8.32 21.98 -9.95
N PHE A 511 -7.19 21.35 -9.59
CA PHE A 511 -6.04 22.04 -8.98
C PHE A 511 -5.42 23.10 -9.89
N ALA A 512 -5.48 22.93 -11.21
CA ALA A 512 -4.94 23.91 -12.16
C ALA A 512 -5.95 25.04 -12.47
N ARG A 513 -7.25 24.73 -12.46
CA ARG A 513 -8.32 25.63 -12.91
C ARG A 513 -8.76 26.65 -11.85
N MET A 514 -8.58 26.39 -10.56
CA MET A 514 -9.14 27.23 -9.48
C MET A 514 -8.10 28.14 -8.83
N GLY A 515 -8.53 29.35 -8.45
CA GLY A 515 -7.70 30.50 -8.09
C GLY A 515 -7.34 30.63 -6.61
N VAL A 516 -6.22 31.34 -6.38
CA VAL A 516 -5.54 31.85 -5.17
C VAL A 516 -6.16 31.55 -3.80
N GLY A 517 -5.87 30.36 -3.27
CA GLY A 517 -5.82 30.10 -1.82
C GLY A 517 -4.42 29.58 -1.47
N LEU A 518 -3.86 29.98 -0.31
CA LEU A 518 -2.48 29.65 0.09
C LEU A 518 -2.15 28.14 0.04
N GLY A 519 -3.15 27.24 0.20
CA GLY A 519 -2.98 25.79 0.03
C GLY A 519 -3.05 25.29 -1.41
N LEU A 520 -3.82 25.94 -2.29
CA LEU A 520 -4.00 25.54 -3.69
C LEU A 520 -2.78 25.89 -4.56
N GLU A 521 -2.02 26.94 -4.21
CA GLU A 521 -0.81 27.32 -4.94
C GLU A 521 0.26 26.22 -4.93
N GLN A 522 0.42 25.53 -3.79
CA GLN A 522 1.38 24.43 -3.69
C GLN A 522 0.99 23.27 -4.63
N HIS A 523 -0.31 22.94 -4.69
CA HIS A 523 -0.80 21.90 -5.60
C HIS A 523 -0.73 22.30 -7.06
N ARG A 524 -0.96 23.57 -7.39
CA ARG A 524 -0.80 24.08 -8.75
C ARG A 524 0.61 23.89 -9.30
N ARG A 525 1.65 24.00 -8.45
CA ARG A 525 3.05 23.71 -8.83
C ARG A 525 3.31 22.23 -9.14
N ARG A 526 2.43 21.34 -8.67
CA ARG A 526 2.47 19.89 -8.92
C ARG A 526 1.61 19.48 -10.11
N MET A 527 1.12 20.44 -10.89
CA MET A 527 0.36 20.24 -12.11
C MET A 527 1.18 20.68 -13.32
N ASP A 528 1.05 19.96 -14.43
CA ASP A 528 1.58 20.40 -15.72
C ASP A 528 0.69 21.54 -16.27
N PRO A 529 1.26 22.72 -16.60
CA PRO A 529 0.49 23.88 -17.02
C PRO A 529 -0.12 23.77 -18.42
N THR A 530 0.36 22.84 -19.24
CA THR A 530 -0.12 22.64 -20.62
C THR A 530 -1.34 21.73 -20.63
N THR A 531 -1.27 20.64 -19.86
CA THR A 531 -2.27 19.58 -19.86
C THR A 531 -3.25 19.70 -18.70
N ASN A 532 -2.90 20.46 -17.66
CA ASN A 532 -3.64 20.57 -16.40
C ASN A 532 -3.80 19.23 -15.67
N GLU A 533 -2.91 18.28 -15.88
CA GLU A 533 -2.86 17.02 -15.14
C GLU A 533 -1.72 17.06 -14.10
N PRO A 534 -1.72 16.18 -13.08
CA PRO A 534 -0.58 16.07 -12.17
C PRO A 534 0.74 15.86 -12.93
N LEU A 535 1.85 16.29 -12.35
CA LEU A 535 3.17 16.00 -12.92
C LEU A 535 3.46 14.50 -12.95
N PHE A 536 3.02 13.78 -11.91
CA PHE A 536 3.16 12.33 -11.85
C PHE A 536 2.09 11.67 -11.00
N THR A 537 1.84 10.41 -11.34
CA THR A 537 1.12 9.44 -10.50
C THR A 537 1.90 8.13 -10.34
N ASN A 538 2.88 7.88 -11.21
CA ASN A 538 3.90 6.85 -11.08
C ASN A 538 5.29 7.53 -10.97
N CYS A 539 6.14 7.03 -10.07
CA CYS A 539 7.47 7.58 -9.86
C CYS A 539 8.48 6.47 -9.53
N THR A 540 9.08 5.87 -10.54
CA THR A 540 10.19 4.93 -10.41
C THR A 540 11.55 5.63 -10.64
N ARG A 541 12.65 4.86 -10.57
CA ARG A 541 13.99 5.38 -10.92
C ARG A 541 14.05 5.86 -12.38
N ASP A 542 13.44 5.10 -13.28
CA ASP A 542 13.62 5.23 -14.73
C ASP A 542 12.45 5.95 -15.43
N PHE A 543 11.30 6.06 -14.76
CA PHE A 543 10.13 6.73 -15.28
C PHE A 543 9.42 7.56 -14.20
N ILE A 544 9.02 8.77 -14.59
CA ILE A 544 8.12 9.61 -13.81
C ILE A 544 7.07 10.20 -14.74
N GLY A 545 5.80 10.11 -14.36
CA GLY A 545 4.72 10.67 -15.15
C GLY A 545 3.34 10.26 -14.66
N THR A 546 2.32 10.90 -15.22
CA THR A 546 0.92 10.64 -14.89
C THR A 546 0.36 9.55 -15.78
N LEU A 547 -0.08 8.47 -15.16
CA LEU A 547 -0.67 7.30 -15.82
C LEU A 547 -2.08 6.99 -15.28
N ASP A 548 -2.37 7.46 -14.06
CA ASP A 548 -3.59 7.18 -13.32
C ASP A 548 -4.53 8.39 -13.38
N TYR A 549 -5.82 8.11 -13.55
CA TYR A 549 -6.82 9.18 -13.67
C TYR A 549 -8.13 8.81 -12.98
N ILE A 550 -8.84 9.84 -12.51
CA ILE A 550 -10.25 9.78 -12.13
C ILE A 550 -10.99 10.77 -13.02
N PHE A 551 -11.62 10.27 -14.08
CA PHE A 551 -12.52 11.06 -14.92
C PHE A 551 -13.95 10.96 -14.41
N TYR A 552 -14.73 12.04 -14.54
CA TYR A 552 -16.12 12.05 -14.12
C TYR A 552 -17.01 12.85 -15.09
N THR A 553 -18.30 12.55 -15.13
CA THR A 553 -19.28 13.31 -15.92
C THR A 553 -19.60 14.66 -15.28
N ALA A 554 -19.05 15.74 -15.85
CA ALA A 554 -19.09 17.08 -15.25
C ALA A 554 -20.44 17.79 -15.37
N ASP A 555 -21.39 17.25 -16.14
CA ASP A 555 -22.77 17.73 -16.19
C ASP A 555 -23.61 17.27 -14.98
N SER A 556 -23.17 16.23 -14.28
CA SER A 556 -23.92 15.54 -13.24
C SER A 556 -23.22 15.49 -11.89
N LEU A 557 -21.90 15.69 -11.84
CA LEU A 557 -21.12 15.73 -10.59
C LEU A 557 -20.29 17.03 -10.48
N THR A 558 -19.97 17.41 -9.26
CA THR A 558 -18.93 18.39 -8.90
C THR A 558 -17.85 17.72 -8.06
N VAL A 559 -16.60 18.17 -8.19
CA VAL A 559 -15.50 17.77 -7.30
C VAL A 559 -15.44 18.76 -6.14
N GLU A 560 -15.57 18.26 -4.92
CA GLU A 560 -15.54 19.06 -3.69
C GLU A 560 -14.11 19.16 -3.14
N SER A 561 -13.41 18.02 -3.09
CA SER A 561 -12.08 17.88 -2.50
C SER A 561 -11.23 16.85 -3.25
N LEU A 562 -9.90 16.98 -3.19
CA LEU A 562 -8.94 16.07 -3.81
C LEU A 562 -7.83 15.70 -2.83
N LEU A 563 -7.34 14.46 -2.87
CA LEU A 563 -6.20 14.05 -2.06
C LEU A 563 -4.94 14.79 -2.52
N GLU A 564 -4.18 15.29 -1.55
CA GLU A 564 -2.94 16.00 -1.83
C GLU A 564 -2.01 15.19 -2.75
N LEU A 565 -1.50 15.88 -3.77
CA LEU A 565 -0.44 15.36 -4.63
C LEU A 565 0.88 15.34 -3.86
N LEU A 566 1.74 14.37 -4.14
CA LEU A 566 3.08 14.33 -3.56
C LEU A 566 4.03 15.25 -4.33
N ASP A 567 5.10 15.66 -3.66
CA ASP A 567 6.15 16.51 -4.21
C ASP A 567 7.31 15.63 -4.71
N GLU A 568 7.71 15.80 -5.98
CA GLU A 568 8.77 14.99 -6.58
C GLU A 568 10.09 15.16 -5.81
N GLU A 569 10.46 16.39 -5.47
CA GLU A 569 11.72 16.67 -4.78
C GLU A 569 11.75 15.98 -3.41
N SER A 570 10.62 15.95 -2.71
CA SER A 570 10.47 15.27 -1.43
C SER A 570 10.51 13.74 -1.57
N LEU A 571 9.90 13.18 -2.62
CA LEU A 571 9.93 11.74 -2.89
C LEU A 571 11.31 11.25 -3.35
N ARG A 572 11.98 12.02 -4.21
CA ARG A 572 13.26 11.64 -4.82
C ARG A 572 14.49 11.96 -3.98
N LYS A 573 14.32 12.64 -2.85
CA LYS A 573 15.40 12.97 -1.90
C LYS A 573 16.11 11.73 -1.35
N GLU A 574 15.41 10.61 -1.19
CA GLU A 574 16.00 9.37 -0.67
C GLU A 574 16.01 8.22 -1.69
N THR A 575 14.96 8.02 -2.52
CA THR A 575 14.89 6.96 -3.54
C THR A 575 13.90 7.30 -4.68
N ALA A 576 13.17 6.31 -5.20
CA ALA A 576 11.91 6.45 -5.93
C ALA A 576 10.84 5.60 -5.24
N LEU A 577 9.69 5.35 -5.88
CA LEU A 577 8.65 4.44 -5.41
C LEU A 577 8.78 3.06 -6.08
N PRO A 578 8.49 1.95 -5.38
CA PRO A 578 8.11 1.85 -3.96
C PRO A 578 9.30 2.15 -3.05
N SER A 579 9.00 2.35 -1.76
CA SER A 579 9.96 2.67 -0.72
C SER A 579 9.50 2.07 0.62
N PRO A 580 10.32 2.14 1.69
CA PRO A 580 9.88 1.78 3.03
C PRO A 580 8.55 2.45 3.45
N GLU A 581 8.27 3.67 3.01
CA GLU A 581 7.04 4.40 3.35
C GLU A 581 5.86 4.09 2.42
N TRP A 582 6.14 3.74 1.16
CA TRP A 582 5.13 3.63 0.09
C TRP A 582 5.25 2.29 -0.63
N SER A 583 4.19 1.49 -0.60
CA SER A 583 4.23 0.08 -1.05
C SER A 583 3.82 -0.16 -2.50
N SER A 584 3.59 0.90 -3.27
CA SER A 584 3.38 0.90 -4.72
C SER A 584 4.35 1.86 -5.38
N ASP A 585 4.67 1.65 -6.66
CA ASP A 585 5.33 2.62 -7.54
C ASP A 585 4.40 3.74 -8.03
N HIS A 586 3.10 3.57 -7.79
CA HIS A 586 2.07 4.59 -8.00
C HIS A 586 1.66 5.29 -6.70
N ILE A 587 1.02 6.45 -6.81
CA ILE A 587 0.34 7.13 -5.71
C ILE A 587 -1.17 6.97 -5.83
N ALA A 588 -1.86 6.74 -4.70
CA ALA A 588 -3.32 6.71 -4.74
C ALA A 588 -3.89 8.09 -5.10
N LEU A 589 -4.92 8.11 -5.94
CA LEU A 589 -5.75 9.28 -6.20
C LEU A 589 -7.06 9.14 -5.44
N LEU A 590 -7.55 10.21 -4.82
CA LEU A 590 -8.85 10.21 -4.14
C LEU A 590 -9.55 11.54 -4.38
N ALA A 591 -10.82 11.47 -4.76
CA ALA A 591 -11.66 12.63 -5.02
C ALA A 591 -12.98 12.51 -4.28
N GLU A 592 -13.43 13.62 -3.68
CA GLU A 592 -14.76 13.77 -3.12
C GLU A 592 -15.67 14.45 -4.16
N PHE A 593 -16.84 13.88 -4.37
CA PHE A 593 -17.83 14.32 -5.34
C PHE A 593 -19.16 14.65 -4.68
N ARG A 594 -19.92 15.54 -5.32
CA ARG A 594 -21.33 15.82 -5.03
C ARG A 594 -22.16 15.69 -6.29
N CYS A 595 -23.39 15.18 -6.17
CA CYS A 595 -24.35 15.22 -7.27
C CYS A 595 -24.84 16.64 -7.53
N LYS A 596 -24.88 17.03 -8.80
CA LYS A 596 -25.55 18.27 -9.21
C LYS A 596 -27.07 18.10 -9.11
N PRO A 597 -27.81 19.16 -8.73
CA PRO A 597 -29.25 19.16 -8.83
C PRO A 597 -29.63 18.95 -10.30
N ARG A 598 -30.45 17.94 -10.60
CA ARG A 598 -31.02 17.78 -11.94
C ARG A 598 -31.92 18.98 -12.25
N THR A 599 -31.47 19.89 -13.11
CA THR A 599 -32.36 20.83 -13.80
C THR A 599 -33.27 20.00 -14.70
N ARG A 600 -34.58 19.96 -14.39
CA ARG A 600 -35.58 19.38 -15.29
C ARG A 600 -35.42 20.08 -16.65
N ARG A 601 -35.04 19.32 -17.69
CA ARG A 601 -35.20 19.75 -19.08
C ARG A 601 -36.64 19.52 -19.52
#